data_AF-A0A9N9HD61-F1
#
_entry.id   AF-A0A9N9HD61-F1
#
_cell.length_a   1.000
_cell.length_b   1.000
_cell.length_c   1.000
_cell.angle_alpha   90.00
_cell.angle_beta   90.00
_cell.angle_gamma   90.00
#
_symmetry.space_group_name_H-M   'P 1'
#
loop_
_entity.id
_entity.type
_entity.pdbx_description
1 polymer ?
#
loop_
_entity_poly.entity_id
_entity_poly.type
_entity_poly.pdbx_seq_one_letter_code
_entity_poly.pdbx_strand_id
1 'polypeptide(L)'
;TTKEIGNGMADYANDAVHNKYGIVTLKDYDKYCYYAAGLPGISLTRLFAVSGLEDPGIVGLFIQKTGIIRDYLVDDQEGRQWWPKEIWSKYFDDFSELKKPENVTGAVNCLLDIIHNALLHVPD
;
A
#
# COMPACT_ATOMS: atom_id res chain seq x y z
N THR A 1 -13.18 7.04 -14.61
CA THR A 1 -12.45 7.32 -13.36
C THR A 1 -13.11 8.36 -12.47
N THR A 2 -12.88 9.67 -12.65
CA THR A 2 -13.26 10.67 -11.61
C THR A 2 -14.77 10.73 -11.40
N LYS A 3 -15.52 10.59 -12.50
CA LYS A 3 -16.99 10.47 -12.48
C LYS A 3 -17.48 9.19 -11.79
N GLU A 4 -16.75 8.08 -11.91
CA GLU A 4 -17.11 6.81 -11.27
C GLU A 4 -16.77 6.78 -9.78
N ILE A 5 -15.64 7.37 -9.39
CA ILE A 5 -15.28 7.61 -7.98
C ILE A 5 -16.33 8.51 -7.34
N GLY A 6 -16.64 9.64 -7.99
CA GLY A 6 -17.64 10.61 -7.50
C GLY A 6 -19.02 9.99 -7.33
N ASN A 7 -19.49 9.22 -8.32
CA ASN A 7 -20.78 8.55 -8.25
C ASN A 7 -20.79 7.47 -7.15
N GLY A 8 -19.76 6.63 -7.08
CA GLY A 8 -19.66 5.61 -6.04
C GLY A 8 -19.63 6.21 -4.63
N MET A 9 -18.82 7.25 -4.40
CA MET A 9 -18.78 7.95 -3.11
C MET A 9 -20.11 8.64 -2.78
N ALA A 10 -20.80 9.21 -3.78
CA ALA A 10 -22.10 9.85 -3.58
C ALA A 10 -23.22 8.85 -3.23
N ASP A 11 -23.19 7.64 -3.80
CA ASP A 11 -24.13 6.57 -3.46
C ASP A 11 -23.99 6.18 -1.98
N TYR A 12 -22.76 6.00 -1.48
CA TYR A 12 -22.51 5.68 -0.07
C TYR A 12 -22.74 6.86 0.87
N ALA A 13 -22.52 8.10 0.43
CA ALA A 13 -22.83 9.30 1.22
C ALA A 13 -24.35 9.47 1.42
N ASN A 14 -25.16 9.20 0.39
CA ASN A 14 -26.62 9.22 0.50
C ASN A 14 -27.15 8.05 1.36
N ASP A 15 -26.58 6.86 1.21
CA ASP A 15 -26.92 5.68 2.01
C ASP A 15 -26.56 5.86 3.48
N ALA A 16 -25.42 6.48 3.81
CA ALA A 16 -25.04 6.78 5.19
C ALA A 16 -26.01 7.73 5.91
N VAL A 17 -26.76 8.53 5.17
CA VAL A 17 -27.78 9.47 5.69
C VAL A 17 -29.15 8.78 5.88
N HIS A 18 -29.45 7.70 5.14
CA HIS A 18 -30.77 7.05 5.12
C HIS A 18 -30.78 5.62 5.69
N ASN A 19 -29.62 5.00 5.89
CA ASN A 19 -29.48 3.63 6.38
C ASN A 19 -28.76 3.64 7.74
N LYS A 20 -29.45 3.18 8.81
CA LYS A 20 -29.00 3.22 10.22
C LYS A 20 -27.61 2.61 10.47
N TYR A 21 -27.12 1.76 9.58
CA TYR A 21 -25.88 1.00 9.73
C TYR A 21 -24.81 1.28 8.65
N GLY A 22 -25.08 2.14 7.65
CA GLY A 22 -24.11 2.56 6.62
C GLY A 22 -23.67 1.46 5.65
N ILE A 23 -22.80 0.54 6.09
CA ILE A 23 -22.30 -0.63 5.33
C ILE A 23 -22.80 -1.89 6.03
N VAL A 24 -23.61 -2.71 5.35
CA VAL A 24 -24.33 -3.83 5.99
C VAL A 24 -23.67 -5.18 5.72
N THR A 25 -23.04 -5.36 4.56
CA THR A 25 -22.41 -6.64 4.18
C THR A 25 -20.93 -6.46 3.82
N LEU A 26 -20.16 -7.55 3.91
CA LEU A 26 -18.76 -7.57 3.44
C LEU A 26 -18.64 -7.18 1.96
N LYS A 27 -19.65 -7.52 1.15
CA LYS A 27 -19.70 -7.14 -0.26
C LYS A 27 -19.88 -5.62 -0.44
N ASP A 28 -20.65 -4.98 0.43
CA ASP A 28 -20.82 -3.53 0.42
C ASP A 28 -19.54 -2.82 0.89
N TYR A 29 -18.82 -3.44 1.83
CA TYR A 29 -17.51 -2.97 2.30
C TYR A 29 -16.46 -3.04 1.18
N ASP A 30 -16.32 -4.19 0.52
CA ASP A 30 -15.40 -4.37 -0.62
C ASP A 30 -15.70 -3.38 -1.75
N LYS A 31 -16.98 -3.16 -2.03
CA LYS A 31 -17.44 -2.22 -3.06
C LYS A 31 -17.14 -0.76 -2.67
N TYR A 32 -17.30 -0.38 -1.41
CA TYR A 32 -16.87 0.94 -0.92
C TYR A 32 -15.35 1.13 -1.05
N CYS A 33 -14.56 0.17 -0.59
CA CYS A 33 -13.09 0.17 -0.69
C CYS A 33 -12.62 0.25 -2.14
N TYR A 34 -13.30 -0.43 -3.06
CA TYR A 34 -13.03 -0.35 -4.49
C TYR A 34 -13.21 1.07 -5.05
N TYR A 35 -14.28 1.78 -4.68
CA TYR A 35 -14.47 3.17 -5.11
C TYR A 35 -13.51 4.15 -4.41
N ALA A 36 -13.24 3.95 -3.12
CA ALA A 36 -12.45 4.88 -2.31
C ALA A 36 -10.94 4.80 -2.60
N ALA A 37 -10.43 3.59 -2.85
CA ALA A 37 -8.99 3.34 -2.96
C ALA A 37 -8.60 2.53 -4.22
N GLY A 38 -9.44 1.57 -4.65
CA GLY A 38 -9.13 0.72 -5.82
C GLY A 38 -9.11 1.48 -7.16
N LEU A 39 -10.18 2.23 -7.46
CA LEU A 39 -10.33 3.02 -8.69
C LEU A 39 -9.28 4.14 -8.85
N PRO A 40 -8.92 4.90 -7.79
CA PRO A 40 -7.78 5.81 -7.81
C PRO A 40 -6.46 5.11 -8.17
N GLY A 41 -6.17 3.95 -7.56
CA GLY A 41 -4.96 3.17 -7.83
C GLY A 41 -4.86 2.72 -9.28
N ILE A 42 -5.93 2.15 -9.84
CA ILE A 42 -5.99 1.71 -11.24
C ILE A 42 -5.78 2.89 -12.21
N SER A 43 -6.30 4.06 -11.85
CA SER A 43 -6.23 5.24 -12.71
C SER A 43 -4.86 5.89 -12.68
N LEU A 44 -4.19 5.85 -11.54
CA LEU A 44 -2.80 6.28 -11.41
C LEU A 44 -1.87 5.39 -12.25
N THR A 45 -2.05 4.05 -12.18
CA THR A 45 -1.33 3.10 -13.05
C THR A 45 -1.56 3.38 -14.55
N ARG A 46 -2.79 3.71 -14.96
CA ARG A 46 -3.11 4.09 -16.34
C ARG A 46 -2.51 5.44 -16.74
N LEU A 47 -2.49 6.42 -15.83
CA LEU A 47 -1.94 7.74 -16.09
C LEU A 47 -0.43 7.65 -16.39
N PHE A 48 0.29 6.84 -15.61
CA PHE A 48 1.71 6.56 -15.82
C PHE A 48 1.98 5.76 -17.11
N ALA A 49 1.12 4.80 -17.45
CA ALA A 49 1.25 4.06 -18.70
C ALA A 49 0.98 4.92 -19.96
N VAL A 50 0.18 5.98 -19.86
CA VAL A 50 -0.22 6.84 -20.99
C VAL A 50 0.71 8.05 -21.17
N SER A 51 1.36 8.52 -20.10
CA SER A 51 2.24 9.71 -20.19
C SER A 51 3.49 9.45 -21.05
N GLY A 52 3.93 8.20 -21.20
CA GLY A 52 5.15 7.83 -21.92
C GLY A 52 6.43 8.40 -21.30
N LEU A 53 6.32 9.04 -20.14
CA LEU A 53 7.41 9.69 -19.40
C LEU A 53 8.10 8.71 -18.45
N GLU A 54 7.47 7.58 -18.14
CA GLU A 54 8.00 6.58 -17.22
C GLU A 54 7.77 5.17 -17.76
N ASP A 55 8.71 4.27 -17.49
CA ASP A 55 8.51 2.84 -17.71
C ASP A 55 7.43 2.36 -16.73
N PRO A 56 6.25 1.91 -17.20
CA PRO A 56 5.15 1.52 -16.32
C PRO A 56 5.54 0.39 -15.35
N GLY A 57 6.56 -0.40 -15.68
CA GLY A 57 7.14 -1.39 -14.78
C GLY A 57 7.83 -0.75 -13.58
N ILE A 58 8.60 0.32 -13.79
CA ILE A 58 9.36 1.03 -12.75
C ILE A 58 8.40 1.71 -11.76
N VAL A 59 7.35 2.37 -12.26
CA VAL A 59 6.36 3.06 -11.40
C VAL A 59 5.54 2.08 -10.57
N GLY A 60 5.13 0.96 -11.19
CA GLY A 60 4.43 -0.11 -10.49
C GLY A 60 5.28 -0.70 -9.35
N LEU A 61 6.58 -0.90 -9.60
CA LEU A 61 7.52 -1.39 -8.59
C LEU A 61 7.69 -0.38 -7.44
N PHE A 62 7.81 0.91 -7.73
CA PHE A 62 7.92 1.93 -6.69
C PHE A 62 6.69 1.98 -5.78
N ILE A 63 5.49 2.03 -6.38
CA ILE A 63 4.22 2.06 -5.64
C ILE A 63 4.05 0.78 -4.80
N GLN A 64 4.35 -0.38 -5.37
CA GLN A 64 4.22 -1.64 -4.65
C GLN A 64 5.20 -1.73 -3.47
N LYS A 65 6.46 -1.33 -3.67
CA LYS A 65 7.48 -1.33 -2.61
C LYS A 65 7.17 -0.35 -1.49
N THR A 66 6.72 0.85 -1.81
CA THR A 66 6.29 1.85 -0.81
C THR A 66 5.09 1.35 0.01
N GLY A 67 4.15 0.64 -0.63
CA GLY A 67 3.08 -0.06 0.07
C GLY A 67 3.60 -1.09 1.08
N ILE A 68 4.45 -2.02 0.63
CA ILE A 68 5.06 -3.06 1.49
C ILE A 68 5.85 -2.46 2.67
N ILE A 69 6.58 -1.36 2.45
CA ILE A 69 7.31 -0.68 3.52
C ILE A 69 6.36 -0.14 4.58
N ARG A 70 5.30 0.54 4.14
CA ARG A 70 4.32 1.24 5.00
C ARG A 70 3.40 0.28 5.74
N ASP A 71 3.08 -0.87 5.14
CA ASP A 71 2.12 -1.85 5.66
C ASP A 71 2.76 -2.93 6.57
N TYR A 72 4.06 -2.83 6.88
CA TYR A 72 4.82 -3.80 7.70
C TYR A 72 4.08 -4.28 8.96
N LEU A 73 3.55 -3.36 9.78
CA LEU A 73 2.90 -3.74 11.03
C LEU A 73 1.59 -4.50 10.81
N VAL A 74 0.82 -4.12 9.79
CA VAL A 74 -0.45 -4.79 9.44
C VAL A 74 -0.17 -6.18 8.90
N ASP A 75 0.80 -6.30 7.98
CA ASP A 75 1.20 -7.58 7.41
C ASP A 75 1.71 -8.54 8.48
N ASP A 76 2.50 -8.04 9.42
CA ASP A 76 3.03 -8.84 10.51
C ASP A 76 1.93 -9.37 11.45
N GLN A 77 0.94 -8.53 11.81
CA GLN A 77 -0.21 -8.95 12.61
C GLN A 77 -1.04 -10.03 11.92
N GLU A 78 -1.04 -10.03 10.58
CA GLU A 78 -1.72 -11.03 9.75
C GLU A 78 -0.79 -12.22 9.37
N GLY A 79 0.40 -12.30 9.97
CA GLY A 79 1.35 -13.40 9.78
C GLY A 79 2.06 -13.41 8.42
N ARG A 80 2.08 -12.27 7.72
CA ARG A 80 2.75 -12.09 6.43
C ARG A 80 4.08 -11.38 6.58
N GLN A 81 5.05 -11.80 5.77
CA GLN A 81 6.40 -11.23 5.77
C GLN A 81 6.79 -10.91 4.32
N TRP A 82 6.69 -9.63 3.96
CA TRP A 82 7.02 -9.17 2.60
C TRP A 82 8.40 -8.51 2.49
N TRP A 83 9.00 -8.16 3.61
CA TRP A 83 10.34 -7.58 3.64
C TRP A 83 11.39 -8.63 3.21
N PRO A 84 12.28 -8.30 2.27
CA PRO A 84 13.17 -9.28 1.66
C PRO A 84 14.26 -9.74 2.62
N LYS A 85 14.45 -11.06 2.72
CA LYS A 85 15.47 -11.69 3.57
C LYS A 85 16.87 -11.18 3.30
N GLU A 86 17.23 -10.93 2.05
CA GLU A 86 18.53 -10.38 1.67
C GLU A 86 18.86 -9.02 2.31
N ILE A 87 17.83 -8.26 2.70
CA ILE A 87 18.03 -6.98 3.40
C ILE A 87 17.98 -7.19 4.91
N TRP A 88 16.88 -7.75 5.45
CA TRP A 88 16.73 -7.82 6.91
C TRP A 88 17.73 -8.77 7.58
N SER A 89 18.21 -9.79 6.88
CA SER A 89 19.22 -10.72 7.43
C SER A 89 20.61 -10.12 7.61
N LYS A 90 20.86 -8.91 7.07
CA LYS A 90 22.07 -8.14 7.38
C LYS A 90 22.06 -7.56 8.80
N TYR A 91 20.87 -7.44 9.38
CA TYR A 91 20.65 -6.76 10.67
C TYR A 91 20.20 -7.73 11.77
N PHE A 92 19.53 -8.82 11.40
CA PHE A 92 18.89 -9.75 12.34
C PHE A 92 18.99 -11.20 11.86
N ASP A 93 19.12 -12.14 12.79
CA ASP A 93 19.10 -13.57 12.45
C ASP A 93 17.68 -14.09 12.19
N ASP A 94 16.69 -13.48 12.84
CA ASP A 94 15.27 -13.82 12.72
C ASP A 94 14.40 -12.58 12.48
N PHE A 95 13.37 -12.73 11.65
CA PHE A 95 12.49 -11.63 11.28
C PHE A 95 11.72 -11.03 12.47
N SER A 96 11.42 -11.83 13.50
CA SER A 96 10.70 -11.37 14.69
C SER A 96 11.49 -10.34 15.51
N GLU A 97 12.81 -10.27 15.32
CA GLU A 97 13.68 -9.34 16.03
C GLU A 97 13.47 -7.87 15.65
N LEU A 98 12.89 -7.62 14.47
CA LEU A 98 12.53 -6.27 14.01
C LEU A 98 11.56 -5.55 14.95
N LYS A 99 10.75 -6.29 15.71
CA LYS A 99 9.70 -5.75 16.59
C LYS A 99 10.18 -5.46 18.00
N LYS A 100 11.37 -5.95 18.36
CA LYS A 100 11.91 -5.85 19.71
C LYS A 100 12.30 -4.38 19.99
N PRO A 101 11.80 -3.74 21.06
CA PRO A 101 12.12 -2.35 21.37
C PRO A 101 13.62 -2.07 21.52
N GLU A 102 14.39 -3.05 21.97
CA GLU A 102 15.84 -2.99 22.09
C GLU A 102 16.57 -2.92 20.73
N ASN A 103 15.89 -3.30 19.63
CA ASN A 103 16.45 -3.39 18.29
C ASN A 103 16.08 -2.21 17.39
N VAL A 104 15.48 -1.15 17.93
CA VAL A 104 14.98 0.01 17.16
C VAL A 104 16.02 0.58 16.19
N THR A 105 17.27 0.74 16.63
CA THR A 105 18.34 1.27 15.76
C THR A 105 18.61 0.35 14.56
N GLY A 106 18.69 -0.97 14.78
CA GLY A 106 18.85 -1.95 13.70
C GLY A 106 17.64 -1.99 12.77
N ALA A 107 16.44 -1.89 13.32
CA ALA A 107 15.19 -1.93 12.57
C ALA A 107 15.04 -0.68 11.67
N VAL A 108 15.42 0.50 12.17
CA VAL A 108 15.45 1.73 11.37
C VAL A 108 16.49 1.64 10.26
N ASN A 109 17.68 1.08 10.52
CA ASN A 109 18.68 0.90 9.48
C ASN A 109 18.21 -0.10 8.40
N CYS A 110 17.57 -1.20 8.80
CA CYS A 110 16.92 -2.12 7.86
C CYS A 110 15.85 -1.43 7.02
N LEU A 111 15.00 -0.62 7.65
CA LEU A 111 13.97 0.17 6.97
C LEU A 111 14.60 1.11 5.92
N LEU A 112 15.69 1.80 6.27
CA LEU A 112 16.40 2.70 5.36
C LEU A 112 16.96 1.95 4.13
N ASP A 113 17.51 0.75 4.30
CA ASP A 113 18.00 -0.07 3.18
C ASP A 113 16.85 -0.46 2.21
N ILE A 114 15.66 -0.78 2.74
CA ILE A 114 14.49 -1.12 1.92
C ILE A 114 13.95 0.13 1.22
N ILE A 115 13.92 1.29 1.90
CA ILE A 115 13.56 2.57 1.29
C ILE A 115 14.54 2.91 0.17
N HIS A 116 15.85 2.77 0.40
CA HIS A 116 16.87 3.00 -0.62
C HIS A 116 16.63 2.13 -1.85
N ASN A 117 16.28 0.85 -1.67
CA ASN A 117 15.92 -0.04 -2.77
C ASN A 117 14.66 0.40 -3.53
N ALA A 118 13.66 0.98 -2.84
CA ALA A 118 12.50 1.56 -3.48
C ALA A 118 12.87 2.82 -4.28
N LEU A 119 13.73 3.69 -3.74
CA LEU A 119 14.17 4.92 -4.40
C LEU A 119 14.94 4.69 -5.72
N LEU A 120 15.49 3.50 -5.94
CA LEU A 120 16.07 3.10 -7.25
C LEU A 120 15.05 3.10 -8.40
N HIS A 121 13.75 3.18 -8.10
CA HIS A 121 12.65 3.20 -9.07
C HIS A 121 12.04 4.61 -9.23
N VAL A 122 12.65 5.65 -8.63
CA VAL A 122 12.25 7.04 -8.86
C VAL A 122 13.03 7.55 -10.07
N PRO A 123 12.37 8.11 -11.10
CA PRO A 123 13.07 8.76 -12.22
C PRO A 123 13.92 9.93 -11.72
N ASP A 124 15.04 10.18 -12.40
CA ASP A 124 15.93 11.33 -12.14
C ASP A 124 15.24 12.68 -12.36
#